data_AF-A0A419T165-F1
#
_entry.id   AF-A0A419T165-F1
#
_cell.length_a   1.000
_cell.length_b   1.000
_cell.length_c   1.000
_cell.angle_alpha   90.00
_cell.angle_beta   90.00
_cell.angle_gamma   90.00
#
_symmetry.space_group_name_H-M   'P 1'
#
loop_
_entity.id
_entity.type
_entity.pdbx_description
1 polymer ?
#
loop_
_entity_poly.entity_id
_entity_poly.type
_entity_poly.pdbx_seq_one_letter_code
_entity_poly.pdbx_strand_id
1 'polypeptide(L)' 'MLYIGLIFIINGLYLILSDVYDLKVLIKDREFIKKKGFKVDTFYELKVSVGLLSIALGIFSVLNYIYY' A
#
# COMPACT_ATOMS: atom_id res chain seq x y z
N MET A 1 0.17 -15.54 -12.67
CA MET A 1 -0.85 -14.76 -11.94
C MET A 1 -0.39 -14.41 -10.52
N LEU A 2 0.19 -15.34 -9.76
CA LEU A 2 0.70 -15.08 -8.40
C LEU A 2 1.58 -13.82 -8.26
N TYR A 3 2.59 -13.66 -9.13
CA TYR A 3 3.50 -12.52 -9.09
C TYR A 3 2.80 -11.17 -9.25
N ILE A 4 1.78 -11.12 -10.13
CA ILE A 4 0.95 -9.93 -10.33
C ILE A 4 0.13 -9.65 -9.06
N GLY A 5 -0.44 -10.68 -8.45
CA GLY A 5 -1.18 -10.55 -7.18
C GLY A 5 -0.30 -9.99 -6.05
N LEU A 6 0.93 -10.48 -5.91
CA LEU A 6 1.89 -9.98 -4.94
C LEU A 6 2.26 -8.50 -5.19
N ILE A 7 2.46 -8.10 -6.45
CA ILE A 7 2.70 -6.70 -6.81
C ILE A 7 1.51 -5.82 -6.42
N PHE A 8 0.28 -6.28 -6.66
CA PHE A 8 -0.94 -5.54 -6.30
C PHE A 8 -1.07 -5.33 -4.78
N ILE A 9 -0.71 -6.34 -3.98
CA ILE A 9 -0.71 -6.24 -2.51
C ILE A 9 0.35 -5.23 -2.05
N ILE A 10 1.58 -5.35 -2.55
CA ILE A 10 2.69 -4.45 -2.17
C ILE A 10 2.38 -3.00 -2.56
N ASN A 11 1.87 -2.77 -3.77
CA ASN A 11 1.51 -1.43 -4.22
C ASN A 11 0.34 -0.85 -3.43
N GLY A 12 -0.68 -1.64 -3.10
CA GLY A 12 -1.79 -1.17 -2.29
C GLY A 12 -1.35 -0.76 -0.88
N LEU A 13 -0.48 -1.55 -0.24
CA LEU A 13 0.16 -1.22 1.04
C LEU A 13 1.01 0.05 0.93
N TYR A 14 1.85 0.14 -0.10
CA TYR A 14 2.70 1.32 -0.33
C TYR A 14 1.88 2.59 -0.53
N LEU A 15 0.79 2.52 -1.30
CA LEU A 15 -0.10 3.65 -1.57
C LEU A 15 -0.69 4.22 -0.28
N ILE A 16 -1.17 3.34 0.62
CA ILE A 16 -1.73 3.71 1.93
C ILE A 16 -0.65 4.31 2.84
N LEU A 17 0.52 3.67 2.90
CA LEU A 17 1.59 4.04 3.82
C LEU A 17 2.34 5.31 3.39
N SER A 18 2.45 5.58 2.08
CA SER A 18 3.25 6.68 1.53
C SER A 18 2.76 8.09 1.91
N ASP A 19 1.48 8.23 2.23
CA ASP A 19 0.91 9.49 2.71
C ASP A 19 1.03 9.67 4.22
N VAL A 20 0.94 8.58 4.99
CA VAL A 20 1.01 8.64 6.45
C VAL A 20 2.46 8.74 6.94
N TYR A 21 3.35 7.99 6.30
CA TYR A 21 4.75 7.89 6.65
C TYR A 21 5.61 8.56 5.60
N ASP A 22 6.53 9.41 6.05
CA ASP A 22 7.63 9.80 5.19
C ASP A 22 8.63 8.66 5.25
N LEU A 23 8.63 7.81 4.21
CA LEU A 23 9.73 6.87 3.98
C LEU A 23 10.95 7.67 3.53
N LYS A 24 11.44 8.59 4.37
CA LYS A 24 12.74 9.23 4.17
C LYS A 24 13.79 8.18 4.49
N VAL A 25 14.18 7.44 3.46
CA VAL A 25 15.33 6.55 3.45
C VAL A 25 16.59 7.41 3.55
N LEU A 26 16.86 7.95 4.73
CA LEU A 26 18.12 8.61 5.05
C LEU A 26 19.08 7.55 5.61
N ILE A 27 19.51 6.65 4.72
CA ILE A 27 20.80 5.91 4.64
C ILE A 27 21.35 5.19 5.90
N LYS A 28 20.84 5.38 7.12
CA LYS A 28 21.49 4.86 8.34
C LYS A 28 20.53 4.41 9.43
N ASP A 29 19.34 5.00 9.55
CA ASP A 29 18.36 4.61 10.56
C ASP A 29 16.95 4.54 9.95
N ARG A 30 16.35 3.35 9.92
CA ARG A 30 14.97 3.15 9.41
C ARG A 30 13.98 3.63 10.46
N GLU A 31 13.87 4.93 10.66
CA GLU A 31 12.84 5.49 11.54
C GLU A 31 11.57 5.78 10.74
N PHE A 32 10.45 5.17 11.17
CA PHE A 32 9.12 5.47 10.65
C PHE A 32 8.64 6.81 11.22
N ILE A 33 9.04 7.91 10.60
CA ILE A 33 8.61 9.24 11.03
C ILE A 33 7.24 9.55 10.38
N LYS A 34 6.22 9.70 11.21
CA LYS A 34 4.89 10.18 10.78
C LYS A 34 5.03 11.58 10.18
N LYS A 35 4.52 11.82 8.97
CA LYS A 35 4.59 13.14 8.33
C LYS A 35 3.92 14.21 9.20
N LYS A 36 4.69 15.21 9.66
CA LYS A 36 4.12 16.41 10.28
C LYS A 36 3.33 17.18 9.23
N GLY A 37 2.01 17.25 9.38
CA GLY A 37 1.10 17.88 8.42
C GLY A 37 0.17 16.91 7.68
N PHE A 38 0.22 15.61 7.99
CA PHE A 38 -0.79 14.66 7.50
C PHE A 38 -2.19 15.10 7.91
N LYS A 39 -3.04 15.35 6.91
CA LYS A 39 -4.46 15.69 7.10
C LYS A 39 -5.27 14.63 6.37
N VAL A 40 -6.28 14.08 7.05
CA VAL A 40 -7.27 13.23 6.40
C VAL A 40 -8.13 14.17 5.54
N ASP A 41 -7.91 14.12 4.24
CA ASP A 41 -8.71 14.80 3.24
C ASP A 41 -9.36 13.77 2.31
N THR A 42 -10.31 14.23 1.49
CA THR A 42 -11.03 13.37 0.54
C THR A 42 -10.07 12.66 -0.42
N PHE A 43 -8.92 13.26 -0.74
CA PHE A 43 -7.91 12.65 -1.61
C PHE A 43 -7.23 11.45 -0.94
N TYR A 44 -6.87 11.58 0.34
CA TYR A 44 -6.34 10.49 1.14
C TYR A 44 -7.36 9.35 1.28
N GLU A 45 -8.64 9.66 1.53
CA GLU A 45 -9.70 8.65 1.59
C GLU A 45 -9.84 7.87 0.27
N LEU A 46 -9.76 8.55 -0.87
CA LEU A 46 -9.75 7.91 -2.18
C LEU A 46 -8.51 7.04 -2.37
N LYS A 47 -7.33 7.52 -1.99
CA LYS A 47 -6.09 6.72 -2.03
C LYS A 47 -6.20 5.46 -1.20
N VAL A 48 -6.72 5.56 0.02
CA VAL A 48 -6.91 4.39 0.91
C VAL A 48 -7.89 3.42 0.29
N SER A 49 -8.99 3.92 -0.28
CA SER A 49 -9.99 3.08 -0.97
C SER A 49 -9.38 2.34 -2.15
N VAL A 50 -8.60 3.02 -2.99
CA VAL A 50 -7.89 2.41 -4.13
C VAL A 50 -6.83 1.41 -3.64
N GLY A 51 -6.11 1.72 -2.56
CA GLY A 51 -5.12 0.82 -1.96
C GLY A 51 -5.76 -0.46 -1.43
N LEU A 52 -6.89 -0.35 -0.73
CA LEU A 52 -7.67 -1.50 -0.24
C LEU A 52 -8.21 -2.36 -1.40
N LEU A 53 -8.73 -1.73 -2.45
CA LEU A 53 -9.16 -2.44 -3.66
C LEU A 53 -7.99 -3.20 -4.32
N SER A 54 -6.82 -2.55 -4.41
CA SER A 54 -5.61 -3.18 -4.95
C SER A 54 -5.19 -4.42 -4.13
N ILE A 55 -5.23 -4.33 -2.80
CA ILE A 55 -4.94 -5.45 -1.91
C ILE A 55 -5.96 -6.57 -2.11
N ALA A 56 -7.26 -6.25 -2.16
CA ALA A 56 -8.32 -7.24 -2.36
C ALA A 56 -8.15 -7.99 -3.69
N LEU A 57 -7.91 -7.28 -4.79
CA LEU A 57 -7.64 -7.87 -6.10
C LEU A 57 -6.38 -8.75 -6.08
N GLY A 58 -5.33 -8.29 -5.39
CA GLY A 58 -4.11 -9.07 -5.21
C GLY A 58 -4.34 -10.38 -4.45
N ILE A 59 -5.11 -10.33 -3.35
CA ILE A 59 -5.51 -11.52 -2.60
C ILE A 59 -6.32 -12.48 -3.47
N PHE A 60 -7.33 -11.99 -4.19
CA PHE A 60 -8.11 -12.83 -5.11
C PHE A 60 -7.24 -13.45 -6.21
N SER A 61 -6.24 -12.72 -6.72
CA SER A 61 -5.31 -13.26 -7.72
C SER A 61 -4.43 -14.37 -7.16
N VAL A 62 -3.95 -14.23 -5.91
CA VAL A 62 -3.19 -15.27 -5.21
C VAL A 62 -4.07 -16.48 -4.92
N LEU A 63 -5.27 -16.28 -4.38
CA LEU A 63 -6.23 -17.35 -4.12
C LEU A 63 -6.59 -18.12 -5.39
N ASN A 64 -6.84 -17.40 -6.50
CA ASN A 64 -7.14 -18.01 -7.79
C ASN A 64 -5.99 -18.88 -8.29
N TYR A 65 -4.74 -18.44 -8.12
CA TYR A 65 -3.56 -19.22 -8.48
C TYR A 65 -3.31 -20.44 -7.58
N ILE A 66 -3.73 -20.39 -6.31
CA ILE A 66 -3.61 -21.54 -5.40
C ILE A 66 -4.68 -22.59 -5.73
N TYR A 67 -5.87 -22.14 -6.14
CA TYR A 67 -7.02 -23.00 -6.38
C TYR A 67 -7.03 -23.65 -7.77
N TYR A 68 -6.52 -22.94 -8.78
CA TYR A 68 -6.40 -23.38 -10.18
C TYR A 68 -4.94 -23.51 -10.61
#